data_AF-A0A5C8TQ96-F1
#
_entry.id   AF-A0A5C8TQ96-F1
#
_cell.length_a   1.000
_cell.length_b   1.000
_cell.length_c   1.000
_cell.angle_alpha   90.00
_cell.angle_beta   90.00
_cell.angle_gamma   90.00
#
_symmetry.space_group_name_H-M   'P 1'
#
loop_
_entity.id
_entity.type
_entity.pdbx_description
1 polymer ?
#
loop_
_entity_poly.entity_id
_entity_poly.type
_entity_poly.pdbx_seq_one_letter_code
_entity_poly.pdbx_strand_id
1 'polypeptide(L)' 'MTAVHNEQTKLLATALNNIAVAFAVIGFVTPITAMSFGVASAPTLHPATAFFAAIWLSAGIGLHAIGRRVLRSIKP' A
#
# COMPACT_ATOMS: atom_id res chain seq x y z
N MET A 1 -28.28 -8.24 -0.25
CA MET A 1 -27.40 -7.18 -0.80
C MET A 1 -27.91 -6.84 -2.18
N THR A 2 -27.96 -5.56 -2.54
CA THR A 2 -28.37 -5.11 -3.89
C THR A 2 -27.16 -5.04 -4.82
N ALA A 3 -27.39 -5.07 -6.14
CA ALA A 3 -26.31 -4.93 -7.13
C ALA A 3 -25.46 -3.66 -6.89
N VAL A 4 -26.13 -2.54 -6.58
CA VAL A 4 -25.48 -1.25 -6.24
C VAL A 4 -24.56 -1.37 -5.01
N HIS A 5 -25.00 -2.08 -3.96
CA HIS A 5 -24.18 -2.27 -2.77
C HIS A 5 -22.90 -3.08 -3.06
N ASN A 6 -22.99 -4.09 -3.93
CA ASN A 6 -21.83 -4.87 -4.35
C ASN A 6 -20.84 -4.01 -5.17
N GLU A 7 -21.32 -3.15 -6.05
CA GLU A 7 -20.47 -2.21 -6.81
C GLU A 7 -19.77 -1.21 -5.90
N GLN A 8 -20.49 -0.60 -4.95
CA GLN A 8 -19.90 0.30 -3.95
C GLN A 8 -18.81 -0.41 -3.14
N THR A 9 -19.04 -1.66 -2.75
CA THR A 9 -18.06 -2.47 -2.00
C THR A 9 -16.81 -2.76 -2.84
N LYS A 10 -16.97 -3.03 -4.15
CA LYS A 10 -15.84 -3.19 -5.08
C LYS A 10 -15.04 -1.89 -5.20
N LEU A 11 -15.70 -0.76 -5.40
CA LEU A 11 -15.05 0.55 -5.48
C LEU A 11 -14.25 0.87 -4.20
N LEU A 12 -14.82 0.60 -3.03
CA LEU A 12 -14.13 0.75 -1.75
C LEU A 12 -12.89 -0.13 -1.66
N ALA A 13 -13.00 -1.41 -2.02
CA ALA A 13 -11.86 -2.32 -2.00
C ALA A 13 -10.75 -1.89 -2.97
N THR A 14 -11.12 -1.40 -4.15
CA THR A 14 -10.18 -0.81 -5.11
C THR A 14 -9.50 0.43 -4.54
N ALA A 15 -10.25 1.32 -3.88
CA ALA A 15 -9.67 2.50 -3.24
C ALA A 15 -8.66 2.11 -2.14
N LEU A 16 -9.01 1.17 -1.26
CA LEU A 16 -8.09 0.64 -0.23
C LEU A 16 -6.83 0.04 -0.86
N ASN A 17 -6.98 -0.70 -1.95
CA ASN A 17 -5.85 -1.28 -2.67
C ASN A 17 -4.96 -0.20 -3.30
N ASN A 18 -5.52 0.86 -3.87
CA ASN A 18 -4.74 1.95 -4.45
C ASN A 18 -3.95 2.71 -3.38
N ILE A 19 -4.53 2.91 -2.19
CA ILE A 19 -3.81 3.50 -1.05
C ILE A 19 -2.69 2.56 -0.60
N ALA A 20 -2.95 1.25 -0.51
CA ALA A 20 -1.92 0.26 -0.18
C ALA A 20 -0.72 0.31 -1.14
N VAL A 21 -0.99 0.41 -2.45
CA VAL A 21 0.05 0.56 -3.48
C VAL A 21 0.80 1.87 -3.28
N ALA A 22 0.12 2.99 -3.03
CA ALA A 22 0.79 4.27 -2.78
C ALA A 22 1.73 4.21 -1.57
N PHE A 23 1.32 3.54 -0.48
CA PHE A 23 2.17 3.34 0.69
C PHE A 23 3.43 2.52 0.35
N ALA A 24 3.27 1.42 -0.39
CA ALA A 24 4.40 0.58 -0.80
C ALA A 24 5.34 1.34 -1.75
N VAL A 25 4.80 2.09 -2.71
CA VAL A 25 5.62 2.83 -3.68
C VAL A 25 6.35 3.97 -3.01
N ILE A 26 5.64 4.88 -2.32
CA ILE A 26 6.22 6.09 -1.74
C ILE A 26 7.15 5.76 -0.57
N GLY A 27 6.74 4.84 0.31
CA GLY A 27 7.46 4.55 1.55
C GLY A 27 8.57 3.50 1.43
N PHE A 28 8.58 2.70 0.36
CA PHE A 28 9.54 1.60 0.21
C PHE A 28 10.23 1.61 -1.16
N VAL A 29 9.48 1.51 -2.26
CA VAL A 29 10.09 1.38 -3.60
C VAL A 29 10.86 2.63 -3.98
N THR A 30 10.27 3.82 -3.85
CA THR A 30 10.89 5.09 -4.23
C THR A 30 12.20 5.37 -3.48
N PRO A 31 12.29 5.24 -2.15
CA PRO A 31 13.54 5.37 -1.41
C PRO A 31 14.63 4.40 -1.87
N ILE A 32 14.28 3.13 -2.09
CA ILE A 32 15.22 2.10 -2.55
C ILE A 32 15.74 2.46 -3.93
N THR A 33 14.85 2.82 -4.86
CA THR A 33 15.24 3.25 -6.21
C THR A 33 16.15 4.48 -6.16
N ALA A 34 15.83 5.50 -5.34
CA ALA A 34 16.65 6.69 -5.18
C ALA A 34 18.06 6.37 -4.64
N MET A 35 18.16 5.46 -3.66
CA MET A 35 19.45 4.97 -3.15
C MET A 35 20.23 4.22 -4.23
N SER A 36 19.58 3.34 -5.00
CA SER A 36 20.23 2.57 -6.06
C SER A 36 20.80 3.43 -7.19
N PHE A 37 20.16 4.56 -7.50
CA PHE A 37 20.64 5.51 -8.50
C PHE A 37 21.61 6.57 -7.93
N GLY A 38 21.92 6.54 -6.63
CA GLY A 38 22.81 7.52 -6.00
C GLY A 38 22.25 8.94 -6.01
N VAL A 39 20.93 9.10 -5.93
CA VAL A 39 20.28 10.42 -5.89
C VAL A 39 20.77 11.16 -4.64
N ALA A 40 21.24 12.40 -4.80
CA ALA A 40 21.86 13.16 -3.70
C ALA A 40 20.93 13.40 -2.49
N SER A 41 19.62 13.48 -2.73
CA SER A 41 18.57 13.60 -1.69
C SER A 41 18.02 12.26 -1.21
N ALA A 42 18.59 11.13 -1.63
CA ALA A 42 18.15 9.82 -1.17
C ALA A 42 18.41 9.66 0.33
N PRO A 43 17.53 8.97 1.05
CA PRO A 43 17.79 8.61 2.44
C PRO A 43 19.05 7.75 2.54
N THR A 44 19.83 7.96 3.59
CA THR A 44 21.02 7.13 3.87
C THR A 44 20.59 5.76 4.39
N LEU A 45 21.40 4.73 4.12
CA LEU A 45 21.21 3.40 4.69
C LEU A 45 21.51 3.46 6.19
N HIS A 46 20.45 3.53 6.99
CA HIS A 46 20.52 3.66 8.44
C HIS A 46 19.37 2.84 9.07
N PRO A 47 19.52 2.26 10.27
CA PRO A 47 18.46 1.47 10.89
C PRO A 47 17.13 2.22 11.00
N ALA A 48 17.17 3.54 11.22
CA ALA A 48 15.99 4.39 11.26
C ALA A 48 15.25 4.46 9.91
N THR A 49 15.97 4.55 8.79
CA THR A 49 15.35 4.61 7.44
C THR A 49 14.77 3.25 7.06
N ALA A 50 15.45 2.16 7.41
CA ALA A 50 14.94 0.80 7.25
C ALA A 50 13.67 0.56 8.09
N PHE A 51 13.66 1.00 9.35
CA PHE A 51 12.49 0.89 10.22
C PHE A 51 11.29 1.68 9.69
N PHE A 52 11.52 2.91 9.21
CA PHE A 52 10.48 3.72 8.59
C PHE A 52 9.91 3.04 7.33
N ALA A 53 10.77 2.55 6.44
CA ALA A 53 10.34 1.82 5.25
C ALA A 53 9.54 0.55 5.60
N ALA A 54 9.93 -0.16 6.66
CA ALA A 54 9.21 -1.34 7.15
C ALA A 54 7.81 -0.99 7.69
N ILE A 55 7.65 0.14 8.40
CA ILE A 55 6.34 0.62 8.85
C ILE A 55 5.42 0.90 7.66
N TRP A 56 5.91 1.63 6.66
CA TRP A 56 5.13 1.96 5.46
C TRP A 56 4.73 0.71 4.68
N LEU A 57 5.66 -0.21 4.50
CA LEU A 57 5.40 -1.48 3.82
C LEU A 57 4.37 -2.32 4.60
N SER A 58 4.50 -2.40 5.92
CA SER A 58 3.54 -3.11 6.79
C SER A 58 2.13 -2.49 6.72
N ALA A 59 2.04 -1.16 6.72
CA ALA A 59 0.78 -0.44 6.55
C ALA A 59 0.16 -0.72 5.16
N GLY A 60 0.96 -0.70 4.09
CA GLY A 60 0.51 -1.08 2.75
C GLY A 60 -0.02 -2.52 2.68
N ILE A 61 0.71 -3.47 3.24
CA ILE A 61 0.26 -4.88 3.33
C ILE A 61 -1.05 -5.00 4.12
N GLY A 62 -1.17 -4.29 5.24
CA GLY A 62 -2.38 -4.25 6.05
C GLY A 62 -3.59 -3.75 5.26
N LEU A 63 -3.44 -2.61 4.57
CA LEU A 63 -4.50 -2.02 3.74
C LEU A 63 -4.90 -2.94 2.58
N HIS A 64 -3.92 -3.57 1.92
CA HIS A 64 -4.19 -4.54 0.86
C HIS A 64 -4.98 -5.74 1.41
N ALA A 65 -4.59 -6.27 2.58
CA ALA A 65 -5.29 -7.37 3.22
C ALA A 65 -6.73 -7.00 3.61
N ILE A 66 -6.96 -5.77 4.07
CA ILE A 66 -8.32 -5.25 4.35
C ILE A 66 -9.13 -5.18 3.05
N GLY A 67 -8.59 -4.59 1.97
CA GLY A 67 -9.26 -4.56 0.67
C GLY A 67 -9.63 -5.96 0.16
N ARG A 68 -8.73 -6.94 0.34
CA ARG A 68 -9.00 -8.35 -0.01
C ARG A 68 -10.09 -8.97 0.85
N ARG A 69 -10.15 -8.64 2.14
CA ARG A 69 -11.23 -9.10 3.04
C ARG A 69 -12.57 -8.49 2.66
N VAL A 70 -12.60 -7.20 2.29
CA VAL A 70 -13.80 -6.51 1.78
C VAL A 70 -14.32 -7.17 0.50
N LEU A 71 -13.45 -7.55 -0.44
CA LEU A 71 -13.87 -8.29 -1.65
C LEU A 71 -14.32 -9.72 -1.37
N ARG A 72 -13.89 -10.34 -0.27
CA ARG A 72 -14.34 -11.68 0.10
C ARG A 72 -15.73 -11.70 0.75
N SER A 73 -16.24 -10.56 1.21
CA SER A 73 -17.54 -10.48 1.87
C SER A 73 -18.71 -10.33 0.89
N ILE A 74 -18.46 -9.96 -0.37
CA ILE A 74 -19.51 -9.88 -1.40
C ILE A 74 -19.86 -11.29 -1.90
N LYS A 75 -21.16 -11.56 -2.03
CA LYS A 75 -21.68 -12.77 -2.66
C LYS A 75 -21.73 -12.57 -4.19
N PRO A 76 -21.47 -13.62 -5.00
CA PRO A 76 -21.60 -13.55 -6.45
C PRO A 76 -23.01 -13.12 -6.87
#